data_AF-R0A7C4-F1
#
_entry.id   AF-R0A7C4-F1
#
_cell.length_a   1.000
_cell.length_b   1.000
_cell.length_c   1.000
_cell.angle_alpha   90.00
_cell.angle_beta   90.00
_cell.angle_gamma   90.00
#
_symmetry.space_group_name_H-M   'P 1'
#
loop_
_entity.id
_entity.type
_entity.pdbx_description
1 polymer ?
#
loop_
_entity_poly.entity_id
_entity_poly.type
_entity_poly.pdbx_seq_one_letter_code
_entity_poly.pdbx_strand_id
1 'polypeptide(L)'
;MGLLSRMSRAAKTLSKYYSPFTWRDKPSIESPINAVHLNHMEDGINEMDNRILILAQDKADAADMANVIIDFTMDDTTGVMTFTRFDGSTFTHDTAVEKIALNCYLEGDNFVLELADGTKQKVSLSKFIDTYTFTSTDRIRFTVNGKNISADIPDGKITLAKLEPTVMSTIRQYTLDAQTSKGVAEQAASTAQGWAIGGTGFEGNNAKYYASKSQRYAVGGVEEGDAKDNAKAYCEAAKGYAEQCAGVTEFDGTATSVKATDTQGLVVAAGADSNAQALLDALARKVALELVSNTALTTKLADYLKKTDIVQTESTDTNKVPSSAYLKQVKDSIDSNLEWKLNGTYKATDTCPLPEKYNELMIKIYRTSDYAYTCGVNILKAEIGKNTG
;
A
#
# COMPACT_ATOMS: atom_id res chain seq x y z
N MET A 1 69.25 2.44 -114.27
CA MET A 1 70.35 1.67 -114.90
C MET A 1 71.24 2.60 -115.73
N GLY A 2 72.28 3.20 -115.13
CA GLY A 2 73.14 4.12 -115.89
C GLY A 2 74.48 4.51 -115.25
N LEU A 3 74.65 4.37 -113.93
CA LEU A 3 75.91 4.74 -113.25
C LEU A 3 76.62 3.58 -112.53
N LEU A 4 75.96 2.44 -112.30
CA LEU A 4 76.51 1.33 -111.50
C LEU A 4 77.37 0.33 -112.29
N SER A 5 77.38 0.40 -113.63
CA SER A 5 78.02 -0.63 -114.48
C SER A 5 79.52 -0.43 -114.74
N ARG A 6 80.14 0.66 -114.26
CA ARG A 6 81.54 1.00 -114.63
C ARG A 6 82.59 0.82 -113.53
N MET A 7 82.19 0.52 -112.29
CA MET A 7 83.12 0.33 -111.17
C MET A 7 83.54 -1.12 -110.90
N SER A 8 83.03 -2.09 -111.66
CA SER A 8 83.40 -3.52 -111.52
C SER A 8 84.77 -3.90 -112.13
N ARG A 9 85.60 -2.95 -112.56
CA ARG A 9 86.98 -3.29 -112.93
C ARG A 9 87.76 -3.47 -111.64
N ALA A 10 87.94 -4.75 -111.28
CA ALA A 10 88.77 -5.25 -110.20
C ALA A 10 89.85 -4.24 -109.82
N ALA A 11 89.86 -3.85 -108.54
CA ALA A 11 90.95 -3.17 -107.87
C ALA A 11 92.19 -4.08 -107.95
N LYS A 12 92.79 -4.14 -109.14
CA LYS A 12 94.11 -4.69 -109.34
C LYS A 12 95.00 -3.70 -108.62
N THR A 13 95.53 -4.12 -107.47
CA THR A 13 96.34 -3.30 -106.57
C THR A 13 97.27 -2.46 -107.43
N LEU A 14 97.01 -1.15 -107.51
CA LEU A 14 97.81 -0.27 -108.34
C LEU A 14 99.21 -0.32 -107.74
N SER A 15 100.20 -0.69 -108.54
CA SER A 15 101.59 -0.78 -108.13
C SER A 15 102.38 0.29 -108.88
N LYS A 16 103.44 0.80 -108.25
CA LYS A 16 104.36 1.76 -108.87
C LYS A 16 104.78 1.28 -110.26
N TYR A 17 104.59 2.13 -111.26
CA TYR A 17 104.86 1.80 -112.65
C TYR A 17 106.13 2.49 -113.15
N TYR A 18 106.39 3.71 -112.67
CA TYR A 18 107.52 4.51 -113.10
C TYR A 18 108.80 4.20 -112.32
N SER A 19 109.93 4.09 -113.02
CA SER A 19 111.27 3.99 -112.43
C SER A 19 112.14 5.12 -113.01
N PRO A 20 112.67 6.03 -112.18
CA PRO A 20 113.39 7.21 -112.66
C PRO A 20 114.73 6.86 -113.32
N PHE A 21 115.09 7.62 -114.35
CA PHE A 21 116.38 7.52 -115.04
C PHE A 21 117.29 8.70 -114.69
N THR A 22 118.62 8.50 -114.59
CA THR A 22 119.57 9.56 -114.17
C THR A 22 120.48 10.05 -115.31
N TRP A 23 120.36 11.34 -115.66
CA TRP A 23 121.11 12.05 -116.70
C TRP A 23 122.44 12.67 -116.17
N ARG A 24 123.48 12.85 -117.01
CA ARG A 24 124.83 13.38 -116.65
C ARG A 24 125.43 14.35 -117.70
N ASP A 25 126.28 15.31 -117.31
CA ASP A 25 126.88 16.35 -118.20
C ASP A 25 128.38 16.10 -118.56
N LYS A 26 128.78 16.32 -119.84
CA LYS A 26 130.12 16.28 -120.54
C LYS A 26 130.16 15.27 -121.72
N PRO A 27 131.04 15.46 -122.75
CA PRO A 27 130.72 15.25 -124.16
C PRO A 27 130.23 13.83 -124.42
N SER A 28 128.91 13.67 -124.37
CA SER A 28 128.18 12.42 -124.50
C SER A 28 127.27 12.58 -125.70
N ILE A 29 127.31 11.60 -126.60
CA ILE A 29 126.55 11.58 -127.86
C ILE A 29 125.07 11.22 -127.67
N GLU A 30 124.62 10.93 -126.44
CA GLU A 30 123.24 10.50 -126.18
C GLU A 30 122.35 11.56 -125.50
N SER A 31 122.89 12.64 -124.94
CA SER A 31 122.05 13.71 -124.34
C SER A 31 122.71 15.09 -124.33
N PRO A 32 122.47 15.94 -125.34
CA PRO A 32 123.12 17.25 -125.47
C PRO A 32 122.34 18.41 -124.80
N ILE A 33 121.85 18.25 -123.56
CA ILE A 33 121.14 19.30 -122.78
C ILE A 33 121.31 19.07 -121.25
N ASN A 34 121.37 20.17 -120.47
CA ASN A 34 121.75 20.24 -119.04
C ASN A 34 121.04 19.19 -118.13
N ALA A 35 121.80 18.22 -117.61
CA ALA A 35 121.33 17.07 -116.84
C ALA A 35 120.47 17.44 -115.62
N VAL A 36 120.71 18.61 -115.02
CA VAL A 36 119.99 19.06 -113.82
C VAL A 36 118.49 19.21 -114.07
N HIS A 37 118.07 19.81 -115.18
CA HIS A 37 116.65 20.03 -115.46
C HIS A 37 115.94 18.74 -115.88
N LEU A 38 116.62 17.86 -116.61
CA LEU A 38 116.05 16.57 -117.01
C LEU A 38 115.86 15.66 -115.79
N ASN A 39 116.84 15.57 -114.89
CA ASN A 39 116.67 14.83 -113.64
C ASN A 39 115.54 15.42 -112.76
N HIS A 40 115.32 16.72 -112.78
CA HIS A 40 114.19 17.33 -112.07
C HIS A 40 112.82 16.92 -112.66
N MET A 41 112.75 16.77 -113.99
CA MET A 41 111.55 16.24 -114.65
C MET A 41 111.34 14.76 -114.31
N GLU A 42 112.41 13.96 -114.30
CA GLU A 42 112.39 12.54 -113.90
C GLU A 42 111.88 12.37 -112.46
N ASP A 43 112.38 13.17 -111.53
CA ASP A 43 111.93 13.20 -110.14
C ASP A 43 110.46 13.64 -110.04
N GLY A 44 110.04 14.63 -110.82
CA GLY A 44 108.65 15.09 -110.87
C GLY A 44 107.68 14.00 -111.35
N ILE A 45 108.05 13.21 -112.36
CA ILE A 45 107.23 12.09 -112.85
C ILE A 45 107.16 10.98 -111.81
N ASN A 46 108.29 10.64 -111.19
CA ASN A 46 108.36 9.63 -110.13
C ASN A 46 107.50 10.00 -108.90
N GLU A 47 107.51 11.26 -108.51
CA GLU A 47 106.68 11.77 -107.42
C GLU A 47 105.18 11.80 -107.78
N MET A 48 104.84 12.10 -109.04
CA MET A 48 103.46 12.06 -109.52
C MET A 48 102.88 10.65 -109.48
N ASP A 49 103.65 9.63 -109.88
CA ASP A 49 103.22 8.22 -109.78
C ASP A 49 102.97 7.81 -108.31
N ASN A 50 103.86 8.20 -107.39
CA ASN A 50 103.67 7.96 -105.95
C ASN A 50 102.36 8.59 -105.43
N ARG A 51 102.06 9.84 -105.80
CA ARG A 51 100.84 10.53 -105.35
C ARG A 51 99.56 9.92 -105.92
N ILE A 52 99.57 9.46 -107.16
CA ILE A 52 98.43 8.77 -107.78
C ILE A 52 98.13 7.47 -107.03
N LEU A 53 99.15 6.74 -106.59
CA LEU A 53 99.00 5.53 -105.79
C LEU A 53 98.31 5.81 -104.45
N ILE A 54 98.72 6.85 -103.72
CA ILE A 54 98.13 7.27 -102.44
C ILE A 54 96.68 7.73 -102.64
N LEU A 55 96.41 8.55 -103.66
CA LEU A 55 95.05 9.01 -104.00
C LEU A 55 94.10 7.86 -104.39
N ALA A 56 94.62 6.74 -104.88
CA ALA A 56 93.81 5.55 -105.14
C ALA A 56 93.51 4.76 -103.86
N GLN A 57 94.41 4.80 -102.87
CA GLN A 57 94.22 4.16 -101.55
C GLN A 57 93.31 4.97 -100.62
N ASP A 58 93.31 6.31 -100.70
CA ASP A 58 92.47 7.19 -99.86
C ASP A 58 91.01 7.32 -100.34
N LYS A 59 90.63 6.70 -101.46
CA LYS A 59 89.24 6.67 -101.91
C LYS A 59 88.46 5.68 -101.05
N ALA A 60 87.41 6.16 -100.38
CA ALA A 60 86.48 5.31 -99.62
C ALA A 60 85.98 4.15 -100.48
N ASP A 61 86.15 2.92 -99.99
CA ASP A 61 85.72 1.72 -100.68
C ASP A 61 84.19 1.61 -100.66
N ALA A 62 83.62 0.89 -101.63
CA ALA A 62 82.17 0.67 -101.71
C ALA A 62 81.58 0.03 -100.44
N ALA A 63 82.40 -0.65 -99.63
CA ALA A 63 82.01 -1.23 -98.35
C ALA A 63 81.77 -0.18 -97.25
N ASP A 64 82.54 0.93 -97.24
CA ASP A 64 82.42 1.97 -96.22
C ASP A 64 81.16 2.83 -96.42
N MET A 65 80.66 2.93 -97.65
CA MET A 65 79.46 3.70 -97.99
C MET A 65 78.14 2.96 -97.75
N ALA A 66 78.16 1.63 -97.55
CA ALA A 66 76.94 0.82 -97.45
C ALA A 66 76.07 1.17 -96.21
N ASN A 67 76.67 1.68 -95.13
CA ASN A 67 75.96 2.04 -93.90
C ASN A 67 75.49 3.50 -93.84
N VAL A 68 75.76 4.30 -94.87
CA VAL A 68 75.32 5.70 -94.92
C VAL A 68 73.83 5.74 -95.24
N ILE A 69 73.06 6.47 -94.43
CA ILE A 69 71.61 6.69 -94.64
C ILE A 69 71.44 7.85 -95.63
N ILE A 70 70.62 7.65 -96.65
CA ILE A 70 70.36 8.64 -97.71
C ILE A 70 68.94 9.18 -97.71
N ASP A 71 67.98 8.50 -97.05
CA ASP A 71 66.59 8.92 -97.00
C ASP A 71 65.88 8.47 -95.71
N PHE A 72 64.82 9.20 -95.34
CA PHE A 72 64.02 8.99 -94.14
C PHE A 72 62.54 9.32 -94.40
N THR A 73 61.66 8.40 -94.01
CA THR A 73 60.19 8.59 -94.07
C THR A 73 59.51 8.07 -92.81
N MET A 74 58.46 8.75 -92.34
CA MET A 74 57.64 8.36 -91.18
C MET A 74 56.17 8.26 -91.58
N ASP A 75 55.49 7.22 -91.10
CA ASP A 75 54.02 7.11 -91.16
C ASP A 75 53.40 7.67 -89.87
N ASP A 76 52.68 8.79 -90.00
CA ASP A 76 52.08 9.50 -88.86
C ASP A 76 50.90 8.74 -88.21
N THR A 77 50.36 7.72 -88.87
CA THR A 77 49.26 6.91 -88.33
C THR A 77 49.79 5.73 -87.51
N THR A 78 50.83 5.07 -88.01
CA THR A 78 51.39 3.87 -87.37
C THR A 78 52.62 4.16 -86.51
N GLY A 79 53.28 5.30 -86.67
CA GLY A 79 54.50 5.64 -85.94
C GLY A 79 55.77 4.97 -86.47
N VAL A 80 55.70 4.25 -87.60
CA VAL A 80 56.82 3.51 -88.17
C VAL A 80 57.73 4.43 -88.96
N MET A 81 59.01 4.48 -88.56
CA MET A 81 60.08 5.19 -89.27
C MET A 81 60.83 4.21 -90.19
N THR A 82 61.02 4.56 -91.45
CA THR A 82 61.77 3.79 -92.44
C THR A 82 63.01 4.56 -92.89
N PHE A 83 64.18 3.92 -92.79
CA PHE A 83 65.46 4.48 -93.19
C PHE A 83 66.00 3.74 -94.41
N THR A 84 66.46 4.48 -95.42
CA THR A 84 67.06 3.91 -96.64
C THR A 84 68.56 4.14 -96.65
N ARG A 85 69.34 3.07 -96.80
CA ARG A 85 70.80 3.12 -96.91
C ARG A 85 71.23 3.39 -98.34
N PHE A 86 72.48 3.82 -98.52
CA PHE A 86 73.07 4.13 -99.82
C PHE A 86 73.05 2.93 -100.80
N ASP A 87 73.10 1.71 -100.28
CA ASP A 87 72.99 0.46 -101.07
C ASP A 87 71.55 0.14 -101.53
N GLY A 88 70.56 0.94 -101.10
CA GLY A 88 69.13 0.77 -101.38
C GLY A 88 68.40 -0.15 -100.39
N SER A 89 69.08 -0.74 -99.41
CA SER A 89 68.43 -1.52 -98.35
C SER A 89 67.70 -0.62 -97.36
N THR A 90 66.60 -1.13 -96.80
CA THR A 90 65.77 -0.38 -95.82
C THR A 90 65.70 -1.12 -94.49
N PHE A 91 65.66 -0.37 -93.39
CA PHE A 91 65.31 -0.90 -92.07
C PHE A 91 64.33 0.02 -91.37
N THR A 92 63.54 -0.54 -90.46
CA THR A 92 62.43 0.16 -89.80
C THR A 92 62.65 0.25 -88.30
N HIS A 93 62.18 1.35 -87.70
CA HIS A 93 62.07 1.54 -86.26
C HIS A 93 60.64 1.97 -85.92
N ASP A 94 60.00 1.24 -85.01
CA ASP A 94 58.60 1.47 -84.64
C ASP A 94 58.52 2.32 -83.36
N THR A 95 57.79 3.43 -83.40
CA THR A 95 57.61 4.33 -82.26
C THR A 95 56.25 4.12 -81.61
N ALA A 96 56.15 4.28 -80.29
CA ALA A 96 54.92 4.00 -79.53
C ALA A 96 53.83 5.11 -79.63
N VAL A 97 53.77 5.83 -80.75
CA VAL A 97 52.87 6.99 -80.92
C VAL A 97 51.39 6.60 -80.92
N GLU A 98 51.08 5.37 -81.35
CA GLU A 98 49.76 4.75 -81.37
C GLU A 98 49.18 4.55 -79.95
N LYS A 99 50.02 4.57 -78.91
CA LYS A 99 49.62 4.34 -77.52
C LYS A 99 49.27 5.62 -76.75
N ILE A 100 49.40 6.79 -77.38
CA ILE A 100 49.10 8.06 -76.74
C ILE A 100 47.58 8.32 -76.83
N ALA A 101 46.93 8.52 -75.67
CA ALA A 101 45.52 8.90 -75.62
C ALA A 101 45.37 10.38 -76.03
N LEU A 102 44.54 10.63 -77.04
CA LEU A 102 44.25 11.97 -77.54
C LEU A 102 43.10 12.65 -76.80
N ASN A 103 42.13 11.86 -76.34
CA ASN A 103 40.95 12.38 -75.65
C ASN A 103 40.40 11.41 -74.60
N CYS A 104 39.70 11.93 -73.61
CA CYS A 104 38.97 11.15 -72.63
C CYS A 104 37.56 11.73 -72.39
N TYR A 105 36.54 10.87 -72.38
CA TYR A 105 35.15 11.28 -72.15
C TYR A 105 34.30 10.13 -71.59
N LEU A 106 33.07 10.46 -71.22
CA LEU A 106 32.07 9.49 -70.79
C LEU A 106 31.11 9.16 -71.93
N GLU A 107 30.90 7.87 -72.15
CA GLU A 107 29.91 7.35 -73.10
C GLU A 107 28.99 6.35 -72.37
N GLY A 108 27.83 6.84 -71.91
CA GLY A 108 26.97 6.11 -70.99
C GLY A 108 27.68 5.83 -69.67
N ASP A 109 27.72 4.56 -69.26
CA ASP A 109 28.39 4.11 -68.03
C ASP A 109 29.88 3.78 -68.24
N ASN A 110 30.50 4.15 -69.37
CA ASN A 110 31.90 3.83 -69.65
C ASN A 110 32.77 5.09 -69.68
N PHE A 111 33.93 5.01 -69.03
CA PHE A 111 35.06 5.91 -69.24
C PHE A 111 35.81 5.47 -70.49
N VAL A 112 35.89 6.35 -71.48
CA VAL A 112 36.45 6.06 -72.80
C VAL A 112 37.72 6.87 -73.01
N LEU A 113 38.81 6.18 -73.35
CA LEU A 113 40.04 6.78 -73.86
C LEU A 113 40.10 6.56 -75.37
N GLU A 114 40.22 7.63 -76.13
CA GLU A 114 40.40 7.60 -77.58
C GLU A 114 41.89 7.75 -77.89
N LEU A 115 42.46 6.74 -78.55
CA LEU A 115 43.87 6.68 -78.90
C LEU A 115 44.15 7.39 -80.22
N ALA A 116 45.42 7.69 -80.49
CA ALA A 116 45.85 8.39 -81.70
C ALA A 116 45.54 7.64 -83.00
N ASP A 117 45.44 6.31 -82.94
CA ASP A 117 45.04 5.45 -84.05
C ASP A 117 43.52 5.40 -84.31
N GLY A 118 42.72 6.13 -83.53
CA GLY A 118 41.25 6.15 -83.60
C GLY A 118 40.56 5.01 -82.86
N THR A 119 41.31 4.09 -82.23
CA THR A 119 40.74 3.02 -81.40
C THR A 119 40.30 3.56 -80.03
N LYS A 120 39.35 2.87 -79.39
CA LYS A 120 38.75 3.30 -78.12
C LYS A 120 38.93 2.24 -77.05
N GLN A 121 39.57 2.60 -75.94
CA GLN A 121 39.59 1.77 -74.73
C GLN A 121 38.44 2.18 -73.82
N LYS A 122 37.56 1.23 -73.48
CA LYS A 122 36.38 1.49 -72.64
C LYS A 122 36.51 0.75 -71.31
N VAL A 123 36.29 1.47 -70.21
CA VAL A 123 36.22 0.90 -68.85
C VAL A 123 34.85 1.20 -68.27
N SER A 124 34.10 0.17 -67.88
CA SER A 124 32.77 0.33 -67.28
C SER A 124 32.89 0.86 -65.84
N LEU A 125 32.23 1.99 -65.59
CA LEU A 125 32.11 2.62 -64.27
C LEU A 125 31.20 1.84 -63.33
N SER A 126 30.25 1.06 -63.86
CA SER A 126 29.33 0.23 -63.07
C SER A 126 30.08 -0.84 -62.25
N LYS A 127 31.27 -1.28 -62.70
CA LYS A 127 32.13 -2.21 -61.93
C LYS A 127 32.83 -1.56 -60.73
N PHE A 128 32.88 -0.23 -60.66
CA PHE A 128 33.43 0.49 -59.52
C PHE A 128 32.37 0.83 -58.46
N ILE A 129 31.09 0.58 -58.76
CA ILE A 129 29.98 0.85 -57.84
C ILE A 129 29.41 -0.49 -57.36
N ASP A 130 29.77 -0.90 -56.15
CA ASP A 130 29.09 -2.01 -55.47
C ASP A 130 27.66 -1.58 -55.11
N THR A 131 26.68 -2.01 -55.89
CA THR A 131 25.26 -1.74 -55.60
C THR A 131 24.71 -2.78 -54.63
N TYR A 132 24.56 -2.43 -53.35
CA TYR A 132 23.80 -3.24 -52.40
C TYR A 132 22.30 -3.12 -52.67
N THR A 133 21.62 -4.24 -52.89
CA THR A 133 20.16 -4.28 -53.06
C THR A 133 19.50 -4.57 -51.72
N PHE A 134 18.68 -3.64 -51.22
CA PHE A 134 17.89 -3.82 -49.99
C PHE A 134 16.50 -4.34 -50.34
N THR A 135 16.19 -5.58 -49.97
CA THR A 135 14.87 -6.18 -50.19
C THR A 135 13.98 -5.97 -48.98
N SER A 136 12.79 -5.39 -49.20
CA SER A 136 11.76 -5.34 -48.15
C SER A 136 11.28 -6.74 -47.80
N THR A 137 11.02 -6.97 -46.52
CA THR A 137 10.45 -8.21 -46.01
C THR A 137 9.10 -7.92 -45.35
N ASP A 138 8.34 -8.97 -45.07
CA ASP A 138 7.08 -8.84 -44.33
C ASP A 138 7.27 -8.29 -42.91
N ARG A 139 8.51 -8.33 -42.37
CA ARG A 139 8.86 -7.90 -41.00
C ARG A 139 9.51 -6.53 -40.93
N ILE A 140 10.36 -6.21 -41.89
CA ILE A 140 11.09 -4.95 -41.99
C ILE A 140 10.87 -4.42 -43.40
N ARG A 141 10.27 -3.24 -43.48
CA ARG A 141 10.04 -2.51 -44.72
C ARG A 141 11.17 -1.52 -44.91
N PHE A 142 11.76 -1.52 -46.10
CA PHE A 142 12.73 -0.51 -46.52
C PHE A 142 12.07 0.46 -47.49
N THR A 143 12.27 1.75 -47.24
CA THR A 143 11.82 2.83 -48.13
C THR A 143 13.04 3.62 -48.59
N VAL A 144 13.14 3.83 -49.91
CA VAL A 144 14.24 4.57 -50.54
C VAL A 144 13.72 5.92 -51.01
N ASN A 145 14.35 7.01 -50.57
CA ASN A 145 14.10 8.35 -51.06
C ASN A 145 15.44 9.00 -51.46
N GLY A 146 15.79 8.89 -52.74
CA GLY A 146 17.10 9.30 -53.25
C GLY A 146 18.23 8.49 -52.60
N LYS A 147 19.12 9.17 -51.87
CA LYS A 147 20.24 8.55 -51.13
C LYS A 147 19.88 8.14 -49.69
N ASN A 148 18.68 8.46 -49.21
CA ASN A 148 18.25 8.12 -47.86
C ASN A 148 17.47 6.81 -47.87
N ILE A 149 17.89 5.87 -47.03
CA ILE A 149 17.24 4.58 -46.84
C ILE A 149 16.69 4.57 -45.41
N SER A 150 15.38 4.42 -45.26
CA SER A 150 14.72 4.26 -43.96
C SER A 150 14.17 2.84 -43.81
N ALA A 151 14.16 2.34 -42.58
CA ALA A 151 13.57 1.06 -42.24
C ALA A 151 12.50 1.24 -41.17
N ASP A 152 11.34 0.62 -41.37
CA ASP A 152 10.26 0.56 -40.39
C ASP A 152 9.79 -0.88 -40.17
N ILE A 153 9.25 -1.13 -38.98
CA ILE A 153 8.60 -2.39 -38.63
C ILE A 153 7.10 -2.13 -38.71
N PRO A 154 6.38 -2.74 -39.68
CA PRO A 154 4.94 -2.55 -39.78
C PRO A 154 4.21 -3.09 -38.55
N ASP A 155 3.04 -2.53 -38.25
CA ASP A 155 2.22 -2.93 -37.12
C ASP A 155 1.88 -4.42 -37.15
N GLY A 156 1.95 -5.06 -35.98
CA GLY A 156 1.65 -6.48 -35.81
C GLY A 156 2.71 -7.45 -36.34
N LYS A 157 3.85 -6.97 -36.86
CA LYS A 157 4.91 -7.85 -37.39
C LYS A 157 5.86 -8.41 -36.33
N ILE A 158 5.83 -7.88 -35.11
CA ILE A 158 6.53 -8.46 -33.96
C ILE A 158 5.62 -9.47 -33.26
N THR A 159 5.99 -10.74 -33.34
CA THR A 159 5.34 -11.85 -32.65
C THR A 159 5.87 -12.02 -31.23
N LEU A 160 5.10 -12.66 -30.34
CA LEU A 160 5.51 -12.96 -28.95
C LEU A 160 6.91 -13.61 -28.84
N ALA A 161 7.27 -14.51 -29.76
CA ALA A 161 8.57 -15.20 -29.77
C ALA A 161 9.80 -14.27 -29.97
N LYS A 162 9.55 -13.00 -30.28
CA LYS A 162 10.58 -11.98 -30.57
C LYS A 162 10.63 -10.91 -29.50
N LEU A 163 9.73 -10.98 -28.50
CA LEU A 163 9.80 -10.17 -27.30
C LEU A 163 10.85 -10.73 -26.35
N GLU A 164 11.49 -9.84 -25.61
CA GLU A 164 12.47 -10.22 -24.59
C GLU A 164 11.82 -11.07 -23.48
N PRO A 165 12.54 -12.04 -22.91
CA PRO A 165 12.03 -12.86 -21.80
C PRO A 165 11.46 -12.07 -20.61
N THR A 166 12.03 -10.92 -20.28
CA THR A 166 11.58 -10.06 -19.17
C THR A 166 10.18 -9.49 -19.44
N VAL A 167 9.97 -8.91 -20.63
CA VAL A 167 8.65 -8.42 -21.09
C VAL A 167 7.62 -9.56 -21.11
N MET A 168 8.03 -10.75 -21.59
CA MET A 168 7.18 -11.94 -21.59
C MET A 168 6.76 -12.35 -20.18
N SER A 169 7.69 -12.29 -19.22
CA SER A 169 7.42 -12.57 -17.81
C SER A 169 6.40 -11.59 -17.23
N THR A 170 6.57 -10.28 -17.47
CA THR A 170 5.63 -9.25 -17.02
C THR A 170 4.23 -9.45 -17.58
N ILE A 171 4.09 -9.72 -18.89
CA ILE A 171 2.78 -9.99 -19.51
C ILE A 171 2.11 -11.22 -18.90
N ARG A 172 2.88 -12.29 -18.65
CA ARG A 172 2.35 -13.51 -17.98
C ARG A 172 1.91 -13.22 -16.56
N GLN A 173 2.69 -12.44 -15.80
CA GLN A 173 2.32 -12.04 -14.45
C GLN A 173 1.00 -11.26 -14.44
N TYR A 174 0.85 -10.24 -15.29
CA TYR A 174 -0.41 -9.51 -15.40
C TYR A 174 -1.58 -10.37 -15.82
N THR A 175 -1.35 -11.37 -16.68
CA THR A 175 -2.38 -12.34 -17.05
C THR A 175 -2.81 -13.18 -15.84
N LEU A 176 -1.86 -13.64 -15.02
CA LEU A 176 -2.15 -14.39 -13.79
C LEU A 176 -2.88 -13.54 -12.75
N ASP A 177 -2.46 -12.28 -12.56
CA ASP A 177 -3.09 -11.35 -11.64
C ASP A 177 -4.53 -11.04 -12.07
N ALA A 178 -4.77 -10.89 -13.38
CA ALA A 178 -6.11 -10.70 -13.94
C ALA A 178 -7.00 -11.94 -13.74
N GLN A 179 -6.48 -13.16 -13.95
CA GLN A 179 -7.23 -14.39 -13.69
C GLN A 179 -7.55 -14.57 -12.21
N THR A 180 -6.60 -14.26 -11.33
CA THR A 180 -6.81 -14.28 -9.88
C THR A 180 -7.89 -13.29 -9.46
N SER A 181 -7.81 -12.06 -9.98
CA SER A 181 -8.81 -11.01 -9.71
C SER A 181 -10.20 -11.40 -10.21
N LYS A 182 -10.27 -12.03 -11.40
CA LYS A 182 -11.52 -12.59 -11.94
C LYS A 182 -12.10 -13.64 -11.00
N GLY A 183 -11.30 -14.61 -10.54
CA GLY A 183 -11.76 -15.65 -9.62
C GLY A 183 -12.29 -15.10 -8.30
N VAL A 184 -11.59 -14.12 -7.72
CA VAL A 184 -12.04 -13.42 -6.50
C VAL A 184 -13.36 -12.70 -6.73
N ALA A 185 -13.52 -12.02 -7.87
CA ALA A 185 -14.76 -11.33 -8.21
C ALA A 185 -15.93 -12.31 -8.40
N GLU A 186 -15.71 -13.45 -9.06
CA GLU A 186 -16.72 -14.51 -9.24
C GLU A 186 -17.14 -15.11 -7.89
N GLN A 187 -16.19 -15.36 -6.98
CA GLN A 187 -16.49 -15.87 -5.64
C GLN A 187 -17.24 -14.87 -4.77
N ALA A 188 -16.86 -13.59 -4.84
CA ALA A 188 -17.56 -12.52 -4.14
C ALA A 188 -19.00 -12.37 -4.66
N ALA A 189 -19.20 -12.43 -5.98
CA ALA A 189 -20.52 -12.40 -6.60
C ALA A 189 -21.40 -13.59 -6.16
N SER A 190 -20.85 -14.80 -6.18
CA SER A 190 -21.53 -16.02 -5.70
C SER A 190 -21.91 -15.92 -4.23
N THR A 191 -21.00 -15.44 -3.38
CA THR A 191 -21.25 -15.25 -1.94
C THR A 191 -22.34 -14.21 -1.70
N ALA A 192 -22.30 -13.07 -2.42
CA ALA A 192 -23.32 -12.03 -2.32
C ALA A 192 -24.69 -12.55 -2.76
N GLN A 193 -24.74 -13.33 -3.84
CA GLN A 193 -25.97 -14.00 -4.29
C GLN A 193 -26.49 -14.99 -3.22
N GLY A 194 -25.61 -15.77 -2.61
CA GLY A 194 -25.94 -16.69 -1.52
C GLY A 194 -26.62 -15.98 -0.34
N TRP A 195 -26.07 -14.85 0.11
CA TRP A 195 -26.70 -14.05 1.17
C TRP A 195 -28.06 -13.46 0.77
N ALA A 196 -28.23 -13.08 -0.50
CA ALA A 196 -29.46 -12.43 -0.96
C ALA A 196 -30.60 -13.44 -1.15
N ILE A 197 -30.36 -14.52 -1.92
CA ILE A 197 -31.43 -15.42 -2.39
C ILE A 197 -31.24 -16.88 -1.95
N GLY A 198 -30.13 -17.21 -1.28
CA GLY A 198 -29.78 -18.56 -0.88
C GLY A 198 -28.96 -19.31 -1.93
N GLY A 199 -28.64 -20.57 -1.63
CA GLY A 199 -27.76 -21.45 -2.42
C GLY A 199 -27.03 -22.42 -1.50
N THR A 200 -26.15 -23.25 -2.06
CA THR A 200 -25.34 -24.22 -1.30
C THR A 200 -24.52 -23.52 -0.23
N GLY A 201 -24.77 -23.85 1.04
CA GLY A 201 -24.10 -23.26 2.21
C GLY A 201 -24.80 -22.04 2.82
N PHE A 202 -25.92 -21.58 2.24
CA PHE A 202 -26.73 -20.46 2.72
C PHE A 202 -28.18 -20.85 2.99
N GLU A 203 -28.47 -22.15 3.04
CA GLU A 203 -29.80 -22.68 3.35
C GLU A 203 -30.25 -22.23 4.73
N GLY A 204 -31.44 -21.63 4.82
CA GLY A 204 -31.99 -21.15 6.09
C GLY A 204 -31.30 -19.91 6.68
N ASN A 205 -30.26 -19.37 6.03
CA ASN A 205 -29.52 -18.20 6.50
C ASN A 205 -29.25 -17.21 5.37
N ASN A 206 -30.33 -16.71 4.77
CA ASN A 206 -30.28 -15.71 3.69
C ASN A 206 -31.47 -14.75 3.80
N ALA A 207 -31.37 -13.59 3.15
CA ALA A 207 -32.36 -12.52 3.24
C ALA A 207 -33.74 -12.99 2.76
N LYS A 208 -33.81 -13.74 1.65
CA LYS A 208 -35.08 -14.28 1.13
C LYS A 208 -35.76 -15.22 2.13
N TYR A 209 -35.01 -16.09 2.81
CA TYR A 209 -35.54 -17.00 3.81
C TYR A 209 -36.14 -16.23 5.00
N TYR A 210 -35.39 -15.30 5.58
CA TYR A 210 -35.89 -14.49 6.71
C TYR A 210 -37.08 -13.62 6.32
N ALA A 211 -37.06 -13.00 5.13
CA ALA A 211 -38.18 -12.24 4.62
C ALA A 211 -39.45 -13.11 4.49
N SER A 212 -39.30 -14.32 3.94
CA SER A 212 -40.40 -15.28 3.84
C SER A 212 -40.93 -15.68 5.22
N LYS A 213 -40.04 -15.97 6.17
CA LYS A 213 -40.42 -16.32 7.55
C LYS A 213 -41.18 -15.19 8.26
N SER A 214 -40.70 -13.96 8.15
CA SER A 214 -41.38 -12.78 8.70
C SER A 214 -42.76 -12.57 8.09
N GLN A 215 -42.92 -12.77 6.78
CA GLN A 215 -44.23 -12.71 6.14
C GLN A 215 -45.18 -13.76 6.72
N ARG A 216 -44.73 -15.00 6.91
CA ARG A 216 -45.58 -16.08 7.48
C ARG A 216 -46.04 -15.77 8.91
N TYR A 217 -45.16 -15.24 9.76
CA TYR A 217 -45.55 -14.83 11.12
C TYR A 217 -46.53 -13.64 11.15
N ALA A 218 -46.53 -12.80 10.12
CA ALA A 218 -47.46 -11.68 10.05
C ALA A 218 -48.89 -12.11 9.68
N VAL A 219 -49.07 -13.07 8.76
CA VAL A 219 -50.40 -13.40 8.19
C VAL A 219 -50.87 -14.84 8.41
N GLY A 220 -50.03 -15.72 8.94
CA GLY A 220 -50.26 -17.17 9.01
C GLY A 220 -49.87 -17.85 7.69
N GLY A 221 -48.77 -18.61 7.72
CA GLY A 221 -48.24 -19.37 6.59
C GLY A 221 -48.84 -20.77 6.43
N VAL A 222 -48.30 -21.54 5.47
CA VAL A 222 -48.77 -22.90 5.09
C VAL A 222 -48.03 -24.02 5.85
N GLU A 223 -46.98 -23.70 6.62
CA GLU A 223 -46.20 -24.71 7.35
C GLU A 223 -46.85 -25.13 8.68
N GLU A 224 -46.54 -26.35 9.12
CA GLU A 224 -47.03 -26.91 10.38
C GLU A 224 -46.52 -26.09 11.57
N GLY A 225 -47.45 -25.46 12.31
CA GLY A 225 -47.16 -24.53 13.42
C GLY A 225 -47.50 -23.07 13.10
N ASP A 226 -47.38 -22.66 11.84
CA ASP A 226 -47.66 -21.28 11.41
C ASP A 226 -49.13 -20.90 11.61
N ALA A 227 -50.06 -21.85 11.69
CA ALA A 227 -51.49 -21.57 11.85
C ALA A 227 -51.87 -21.02 13.24
N LYS A 228 -51.05 -21.27 14.27
CA LYS A 228 -51.36 -20.90 15.67
C LYS A 228 -50.39 -19.89 16.26
N ASP A 229 -49.14 -19.88 15.80
CA ASP A 229 -48.12 -18.95 16.29
C ASP A 229 -47.86 -17.86 15.23
N ASN A 230 -48.83 -16.96 15.07
CA ASN A 230 -48.73 -15.82 14.15
C ASN A 230 -49.62 -14.67 14.63
N ALA A 231 -49.35 -13.45 14.15
CA ALA A 231 -50.05 -12.25 14.58
C ALA A 231 -51.57 -12.31 14.34
N LYS A 232 -52.02 -12.92 13.24
CA LYS A 232 -53.43 -13.11 12.92
C LYS A 232 -54.13 -14.06 13.92
N ALA A 233 -53.51 -15.19 14.24
CA ALA A 233 -54.04 -16.15 15.20
C ALA A 233 -54.16 -15.55 16.61
N TYR A 234 -53.14 -14.81 17.07
CA TYR A 234 -53.23 -14.08 18.34
C TYR A 234 -54.34 -13.02 18.34
N CYS A 235 -54.54 -12.31 17.22
CA CYS A 235 -55.64 -11.35 17.08
C CYS A 235 -57.02 -12.03 17.14
N GLU A 236 -57.19 -13.16 16.45
CA GLU A 236 -58.44 -13.94 16.47
C GLU A 236 -58.72 -14.52 17.86
N ALA A 237 -57.70 -15.04 18.56
CA ALA A 237 -57.84 -15.52 19.93
C ALA A 237 -58.25 -14.38 20.89
N ALA A 238 -57.61 -13.21 20.79
CA ALA A 238 -57.97 -12.04 21.59
C ALA A 238 -59.41 -11.59 21.35
N LYS A 239 -59.89 -11.62 20.10
CA LYS A 239 -61.30 -11.36 19.77
C LYS A 239 -62.22 -12.40 20.41
N GLY A 240 -61.89 -13.69 20.33
CA GLY A 240 -62.67 -14.75 20.96
C GLY A 240 -62.78 -14.59 22.48
N TYR A 241 -61.69 -14.22 23.16
CA TYR A 241 -61.73 -13.90 24.60
C TYR A 241 -62.57 -12.65 24.90
N ALA A 242 -62.47 -11.60 24.08
CA ALA A 242 -63.29 -10.41 24.24
C ALA A 242 -64.79 -10.71 24.07
N GLU A 243 -65.15 -11.54 23.08
CA GLU A 243 -66.53 -12.00 22.86
C GLU A 243 -67.04 -12.84 24.04
N GLN A 244 -66.22 -13.75 24.59
CA GLN A 244 -66.56 -14.50 25.79
C GLN A 244 -66.83 -13.58 26.99
N CYS A 245 -65.95 -12.61 27.24
CA CYS A 245 -66.15 -11.62 28.30
C CYS A 245 -67.41 -10.77 28.08
N ALA A 246 -67.71 -10.38 26.83
CA ALA A 246 -68.94 -9.66 26.50
C ALA A 246 -70.21 -10.53 26.69
N GLY A 247 -70.09 -11.86 26.57
CA GLY A 247 -71.19 -12.81 26.74
C GLY A 247 -71.51 -13.18 28.20
N VAL A 248 -70.66 -12.83 29.18
CA VAL A 248 -70.94 -13.06 30.61
C VAL A 248 -71.89 -11.98 31.12
N THR A 249 -73.19 -12.24 31.08
CA THR A 249 -74.23 -11.33 31.62
C THR A 249 -74.55 -11.60 33.09
N GLU A 250 -74.04 -12.70 33.67
CA GLU A 250 -74.32 -13.12 35.05
C GLU A 250 -73.52 -12.35 36.11
N PHE A 251 -72.42 -11.70 35.73
CA PHE A 251 -71.58 -10.91 36.63
C PHE A 251 -71.57 -9.45 36.17
N ASP A 252 -72.16 -8.57 36.98
CA ASP A 252 -72.31 -7.13 36.69
C ASP A 252 -71.22 -6.27 37.37
N GLY A 253 -70.21 -6.90 37.97
CA GLY A 253 -69.16 -6.21 38.72
C GLY A 253 -69.54 -5.87 40.16
N THR A 254 -70.75 -6.18 40.61
CA THR A 254 -71.20 -5.94 41.99
C THR A 254 -71.11 -7.21 42.85
N ALA A 255 -71.03 -7.05 44.18
CA ALA A 255 -71.06 -8.19 45.09
C ALA A 255 -72.43 -8.90 45.13
N THR A 256 -73.48 -8.29 44.56
CA THR A 256 -74.82 -8.88 44.49
C THR A 256 -74.92 -9.96 43.41
N SER A 257 -74.16 -9.86 42.32
CA SER A 257 -74.11 -10.87 41.27
C SER A 257 -73.20 -12.06 41.62
N VAL A 258 -72.41 -11.95 42.69
CA VAL A 258 -71.57 -13.05 43.18
C VAL A 258 -72.38 -13.98 44.07
N LYS A 259 -72.64 -15.19 43.55
CA LYS A 259 -73.23 -16.28 44.33
C LYS A 259 -72.28 -16.70 45.46
N ALA A 260 -72.81 -16.75 46.69
CA ALA A 260 -72.04 -17.15 47.88
C ALA A 260 -72.87 -18.05 48.79
N THR A 261 -72.28 -19.14 49.27
CA THR A 261 -72.97 -20.09 50.15
C THR A 261 -72.86 -19.65 51.61
N ASP A 262 -74.01 -19.51 52.26
CA ASP A 262 -74.10 -19.10 53.67
C ASP A 262 -73.82 -20.29 54.59
N THR A 263 -72.54 -20.58 54.84
CA THR A 263 -72.15 -21.74 55.66
C THR A 263 -72.56 -21.63 57.12
N GLN A 264 -72.76 -20.41 57.62
CA GLN A 264 -73.01 -20.15 59.05
C GLN A 264 -74.48 -19.81 59.35
N GLY A 265 -75.30 -19.66 58.31
CA GLY A 265 -76.70 -19.30 58.44
C GLY A 265 -76.91 -17.85 58.90
N LEU A 266 -76.12 -16.91 58.38
CA LEU A 266 -76.14 -15.49 58.74
C LEU A 266 -77.30 -14.70 58.09
N VAL A 267 -77.66 -15.05 56.86
CA VAL A 267 -78.69 -14.41 56.03
C VAL A 267 -79.81 -15.39 55.69
N VAL A 268 -79.46 -16.62 55.33
CA VAL A 268 -80.36 -17.71 54.94
C VAL A 268 -80.08 -18.96 55.79
N ALA A 269 -80.75 -20.08 55.53
CA ALA A 269 -80.44 -21.33 56.24
C ALA A 269 -78.99 -21.75 55.99
N ALA A 270 -78.32 -22.31 57.01
CA ALA A 270 -76.94 -22.77 56.88
C ALA A 270 -76.81 -23.78 55.73
N GLY A 271 -75.88 -23.50 54.81
CA GLY A 271 -75.64 -24.29 53.60
C GLY A 271 -76.49 -23.90 52.39
N ALA A 272 -77.41 -22.93 52.51
CA ALA A 272 -78.14 -22.38 51.37
C ALA A 272 -77.35 -21.26 50.68
N ASP A 273 -77.65 -21.04 49.41
CA ASP A 273 -77.01 -20.00 48.60
C ASP A 273 -77.67 -18.63 48.82
N SER A 274 -76.83 -17.61 48.88
CA SER A 274 -77.19 -16.19 48.90
C SER A 274 -76.24 -15.44 47.95
N ASN A 275 -76.14 -14.12 48.10
CA ASN A 275 -75.13 -13.31 47.41
C ASN A 275 -74.11 -12.73 48.39
N ALA A 276 -72.91 -12.42 47.89
CA ALA A 276 -71.81 -11.94 48.71
C ALA A 276 -72.15 -10.63 49.43
N GLN A 277 -72.89 -9.71 48.79
CA GLN A 277 -73.32 -8.46 49.43
C GLN A 277 -74.18 -8.70 50.68
N ALA A 278 -75.18 -9.58 50.57
CA ALA A 278 -76.08 -9.88 51.69
C ALA A 278 -75.32 -10.50 52.88
N LEU A 279 -74.34 -11.38 52.62
CA LEU A 279 -73.51 -11.96 53.67
C LEU A 279 -72.60 -10.93 54.34
N LEU A 280 -72.01 -10.01 53.56
CA LEU A 280 -71.21 -8.90 54.09
C LEU A 280 -72.05 -7.98 54.99
N ASP A 281 -73.27 -7.63 54.55
CA ASP A 281 -74.19 -6.80 55.33
C ASP A 281 -74.59 -7.48 56.64
N ALA A 282 -74.92 -8.78 56.59
CA ALA A 282 -75.25 -9.55 57.79
C ALA A 282 -74.07 -9.69 58.75
N LEU A 283 -72.86 -9.91 58.24
CA LEU A 283 -71.65 -9.98 59.06
C LEU A 283 -71.37 -8.63 59.73
N ALA A 284 -71.45 -7.53 58.98
CA ALA A 284 -71.26 -6.18 59.52
C ALA A 284 -72.27 -5.88 60.63
N ARG A 285 -73.54 -6.27 60.43
CA ARG A 285 -74.59 -6.12 61.44
C ARG A 285 -74.32 -6.98 62.69
N LYS A 286 -73.87 -8.22 62.51
CA LYS A 286 -73.55 -9.12 63.62
C LYS A 286 -72.40 -8.57 64.48
N VAL A 287 -71.34 -8.08 63.84
CA VAL A 287 -70.21 -7.43 64.55
C VAL A 287 -70.68 -6.20 65.33
N ALA A 288 -71.52 -5.35 64.73
CA ALA A 288 -72.05 -4.16 65.41
C ALA A 288 -72.92 -4.52 66.64
N LEU A 289 -73.75 -5.55 66.55
CA LEU A 289 -74.60 -5.96 67.67
C LEU A 289 -73.81 -6.66 68.77
N GLU A 290 -72.96 -7.63 68.42
CA GLU A 290 -72.29 -8.49 69.41
C GLU A 290 -71.07 -7.85 70.06
N LEU A 291 -70.36 -6.96 69.35
CA LEU A 291 -69.11 -6.37 69.83
C LEU A 291 -69.30 -4.92 70.32
N VAL A 292 -69.99 -4.09 69.55
CA VAL A 292 -70.12 -2.64 69.85
C VAL A 292 -71.23 -2.36 70.87
N SER A 293 -72.32 -3.12 70.82
CA SER A 293 -73.46 -2.94 71.73
C SER A 293 -73.40 -3.83 72.97
N ASN A 294 -72.24 -4.44 73.23
CA ASN A 294 -72.07 -5.40 74.31
C ASN A 294 -72.14 -4.71 75.69
N THR A 295 -73.33 -4.72 76.28
CA THR A 295 -73.61 -4.07 77.55
C THR A 295 -72.70 -4.57 78.67
N ALA A 296 -72.30 -5.85 78.66
CA ALA A 296 -71.39 -6.40 79.66
C ALA A 296 -69.98 -5.81 79.57
N LEU A 297 -69.48 -5.56 78.35
CA LEU A 297 -68.21 -4.85 78.14
C LEU A 297 -68.33 -3.40 78.59
N THR A 298 -69.43 -2.72 78.25
CA THR A 298 -69.70 -1.35 78.69
C THR A 298 -69.75 -1.23 80.21
N THR A 299 -70.42 -2.16 80.90
CA THR A 299 -70.47 -2.20 82.37
C THR A 299 -69.09 -2.42 82.98
N LYS A 300 -68.28 -3.35 82.45
CA LYS A 300 -66.90 -3.53 82.95
C LYS A 300 -66.05 -2.27 82.77
N LEU A 301 -66.18 -1.58 81.64
CA LEU A 301 -65.43 -0.34 81.40
C LEU A 301 -65.89 0.78 82.36
N ALA A 302 -67.19 0.87 82.63
CA ALA A 302 -67.75 1.78 83.63
C ALA A 302 -67.26 1.46 85.06
N ASP A 303 -67.12 0.19 85.42
CA ASP A 303 -66.59 -0.21 86.73
C ASP A 303 -65.10 0.11 86.89
N TYR A 304 -64.30 0.06 85.81
CA TYR A 304 -62.92 0.55 85.83
C TYR A 304 -62.84 2.07 86.07
N LEU A 305 -63.71 2.85 85.43
CA LEU A 305 -63.79 4.30 85.65
C LEU A 305 -64.24 4.67 87.07
N LYS A 306 -65.08 3.84 87.72
CA LYS A 306 -65.48 4.05 89.13
C LYS A 306 -64.35 3.80 90.12
N LYS A 307 -63.41 2.89 89.82
CA LYS A 307 -62.25 2.60 90.68
C LYS A 307 -61.18 3.69 90.71
N THR A 308 -61.32 4.73 89.88
CA THR A 308 -60.34 5.84 89.78
C THR A 308 -60.78 7.12 90.49
N ASP A 309 -61.80 7.07 91.37
CA ASP A 309 -62.29 8.25 92.07
C ASP A 309 -61.24 8.78 93.07
N ILE A 310 -60.73 10.00 92.84
CA ILE A 310 -59.65 10.62 93.62
C ILE A 310 -60.24 11.43 94.78
N VAL A 311 -59.84 11.14 96.02
CA VAL A 311 -60.47 11.73 97.23
C VAL A 311 -59.50 12.61 98.02
N GLN A 312 -60.01 13.73 98.54
CA GLN A 312 -59.23 14.78 99.23
C GLN A 312 -59.17 14.62 100.76
N THR A 313 -59.64 13.50 101.29
CA THR A 313 -59.72 13.19 102.72
C THR A 313 -59.24 11.77 102.98
N GLU A 314 -58.97 11.43 104.24
CA GLU A 314 -58.64 10.06 104.64
C GLU A 314 -59.74 9.10 104.20
N SER A 315 -59.36 8.00 103.56
CA SER A 315 -60.31 6.97 103.13
C SER A 315 -59.68 5.60 103.34
N THR A 316 -60.43 4.71 104.00
CA THR A 316 -60.08 3.30 104.17
C THR A 316 -60.65 2.43 103.05
N ASP A 317 -61.29 3.04 102.06
CA ASP A 317 -62.03 2.37 100.98
C ASP A 317 -61.06 1.98 99.85
N THR A 318 -60.93 0.69 99.56
CA THR A 318 -59.91 0.15 98.63
C THR A 318 -60.12 0.53 97.16
N ASN A 319 -61.25 1.14 96.82
CA ASN A 319 -61.60 1.58 95.46
C ASN A 319 -61.41 3.09 95.24
N LYS A 320 -60.76 3.79 96.17
CA LYS A 320 -60.49 5.22 96.11
C LYS A 320 -59.00 5.48 96.23
N VAL A 321 -58.51 6.47 95.49
CA VAL A 321 -57.10 6.86 95.53
C VAL A 321 -56.98 8.23 96.22
N PRO A 322 -56.20 8.37 97.31
CA PRO A 322 -56.00 9.67 97.94
C PRO A 322 -55.34 10.65 96.98
N SER A 323 -55.83 11.89 96.98
CA SER A 323 -55.24 12.96 96.19
C SER A 323 -53.82 13.28 96.64
N SER A 324 -53.01 13.80 95.71
CA SER A 324 -51.67 14.30 96.02
C SER A 324 -51.67 15.43 97.05
N ALA A 325 -52.74 16.23 97.13
CA ALA A 325 -52.88 17.29 98.11
C ALA A 325 -53.08 16.76 99.54
N TYR A 326 -53.94 15.74 99.71
CA TYR A 326 -54.12 15.08 101.01
C TYR A 326 -52.84 14.38 101.46
N LEU A 327 -52.16 13.67 100.55
CA LEU A 327 -50.86 13.03 100.84
C LEU A 327 -49.79 14.04 101.28
N LYS A 328 -49.79 15.23 100.68
CA LYS A 328 -48.89 16.32 101.09
C LYS A 328 -49.22 16.82 102.50
N GLN A 329 -50.49 16.99 102.83
CA GLN A 329 -50.92 17.39 104.18
C GLN A 329 -50.45 16.40 105.26
N VAL A 330 -50.61 15.11 105.01
CA VAL A 330 -50.13 14.05 105.92
C VAL A 330 -48.61 14.11 106.07
N LYS A 331 -47.88 14.29 104.96
CA LYS A 331 -46.42 14.41 104.97
C LYS A 331 -45.95 15.63 105.77
N ASP A 332 -46.53 16.80 105.54
CA ASP A 332 -46.16 18.04 106.24
C ASP A 332 -46.42 17.91 107.75
N SER A 333 -47.52 17.24 108.15
CA SER A 333 -47.82 16.98 109.56
C SER A 333 -46.84 16.01 110.22
N ILE A 334 -46.32 15.02 109.48
CA ILE A 334 -45.27 14.12 109.97
C ILE A 334 -43.95 14.87 110.15
N ASP A 335 -43.56 15.67 109.16
CA ASP A 335 -42.29 16.43 109.19
C ASP A 335 -42.30 17.44 110.36
N SER A 336 -43.41 18.15 110.58
CA SER A 336 -43.55 19.10 111.69
C SER A 336 -43.44 18.45 113.07
N ASN A 337 -43.95 17.22 113.23
CA ASN A 337 -43.81 16.46 114.48
C ASN A 337 -42.38 15.98 114.74
N LEU A 338 -41.58 15.81 113.69
CA LEU A 338 -40.17 15.42 113.79
C LEU A 338 -39.29 16.62 114.17
N GLU A 339 -39.53 17.80 113.58
CA GLU A 339 -38.79 19.03 113.89
C GLU A 339 -38.98 19.48 115.34
N TRP A 340 -40.19 19.33 115.91
CA TRP A 340 -40.45 19.64 117.32
C TRP A 340 -39.58 18.82 118.28
N LYS A 341 -39.25 17.57 117.91
CA LYS A 341 -38.44 16.66 118.74
C LYS A 341 -36.93 16.91 118.67
N LEU A 342 -36.43 17.60 117.64
CA LEU A 342 -34.98 17.75 117.41
C LEU A 342 -34.41 19.13 117.83
N ASN A 343 -35.20 20.21 117.81
CA ASN A 343 -34.71 21.57 118.07
C ASN A 343 -35.34 22.28 119.30
N GLY A 344 -36.12 21.57 120.12
CA GLY A 344 -36.78 22.12 121.31
C GLY A 344 -35.88 22.17 122.55
N THR A 345 -35.68 23.38 123.09
CA THR A 345 -35.09 23.66 124.41
C THR A 345 -35.92 22.97 125.50
N TYR A 346 -35.36 21.96 126.18
CA TYR A 346 -36.02 21.27 127.29
C TYR A 346 -36.36 22.27 128.42
N LYS A 347 -37.66 22.52 128.65
CA LYS A 347 -38.13 23.24 129.85
C LYS A 347 -38.19 22.25 131.01
N ALA A 348 -37.76 22.68 132.19
CA ALA A 348 -37.69 21.89 133.44
C ALA A 348 -39.06 21.45 134.01
N THR A 349 -40.09 21.37 133.18
CA THR A 349 -41.45 20.94 133.54
C THR A 349 -42.02 19.89 132.58
N ASP A 350 -41.23 19.39 131.63
CA ASP A 350 -41.63 18.24 130.83
C ASP A 350 -41.20 16.95 131.53
N THR A 351 -42.19 16.29 132.11
CA THR A 351 -42.07 14.93 132.65
C THR A 351 -41.98 13.96 131.48
N CYS A 352 -40.81 13.32 131.33
CA CYS A 352 -40.71 12.09 130.58
C CYS A 352 -41.48 11.01 131.37
N PRO A 353 -42.54 10.39 130.81
CA PRO A 353 -43.18 9.26 131.46
C PRO A 353 -42.21 8.07 131.38
N LEU A 354 -41.39 7.89 132.42
CA LEU A 354 -40.65 6.65 132.61
C LEU A 354 -41.57 5.65 133.33
N PRO A 355 -41.58 4.38 132.90
CA PRO A 355 -42.48 3.34 133.43
C PRO A 355 -42.41 3.23 134.96
N GLU A 356 -43.54 2.99 135.62
CA GLU A 356 -43.85 3.04 137.08
C GLU A 356 -42.87 2.40 138.09
N LYS A 357 -41.72 1.85 137.69
CA LYS A 357 -40.89 0.99 138.53
C LYS A 357 -39.69 1.65 139.24
N TYR A 358 -39.46 2.97 139.11
CA TYR A 358 -38.23 3.61 139.65
C TYR A 358 -38.44 5.04 140.22
N ASN A 359 -39.49 5.26 141.02
CA ASN A 359 -39.85 6.57 141.58
C ASN A 359 -38.94 7.16 142.70
N GLU A 360 -37.70 6.69 142.90
CA GLU A 360 -36.85 7.14 144.04
C GLU A 360 -35.51 7.81 143.69
N LEU A 361 -35.25 8.22 142.44
CA LEU A 361 -34.03 8.98 142.10
C LEU A 361 -34.39 10.35 141.48
N MET A 362 -34.60 11.35 142.34
CA MET A 362 -34.84 12.74 141.95
C MET A 362 -33.52 13.52 141.82
N ILE A 363 -33.26 14.03 140.62
CA ILE A 363 -32.10 14.88 140.28
C ILE A 363 -32.37 16.31 140.76
N LYS A 364 -31.61 16.82 141.75
CA LYS A 364 -31.64 18.25 142.13
C LYS A 364 -30.59 19.03 141.33
N ILE A 365 -31.04 20.02 140.55
CA ILE A 365 -30.20 20.98 139.84
C ILE A 365 -29.95 22.18 140.77
N TYR A 366 -28.69 22.48 141.09
CA TYR A 366 -28.30 23.70 141.81
C TYR A 366 -27.78 24.75 140.81
N ARG A 367 -28.17 26.02 141.01
CA ARG A 367 -27.75 27.16 140.18
C ARG A 367 -26.48 27.79 140.77
N THR A 368 -25.43 27.93 139.96
CA THR A 368 -24.42 28.99 140.11
C THR A 368 -24.56 29.92 138.91
N SER A 369 -24.60 31.23 139.15
CA SER A 369 -25.26 32.23 138.31
C SER A 369 -24.71 32.41 136.88
N ASP A 370 -25.69 32.45 135.97
CA ASP A 370 -25.88 33.28 134.78
C ASP A 370 -25.40 32.89 133.37
N TYR A 371 -24.65 31.81 133.13
CA TYR A 371 -24.57 31.23 131.77
C TYR A 371 -24.25 29.71 131.79
N ALA A 372 -25.05 28.93 131.03
CA ALA A 372 -24.97 27.49 130.73
C ALA A 372 -25.46 26.47 131.80
N TYR A 373 -26.46 25.66 131.41
CA TYR A 373 -26.97 24.50 132.14
C TYR A 373 -26.28 23.22 131.62
N THR A 374 -25.54 22.52 132.48
CA THR A 374 -25.05 21.16 132.24
C THR A 374 -25.79 20.20 133.16
N CYS A 375 -26.33 19.11 132.62
CA CYS A 375 -27.04 18.10 133.40
C CYS A 375 -26.04 17.08 133.99
N GLY A 376 -26.00 16.98 135.32
CA GLY A 376 -25.24 15.97 136.06
C GLY A 376 -25.94 15.64 137.36
N VAL A 377 -26.23 14.36 137.58
CA VAL A 377 -26.94 13.83 138.76
C VAL A 377 -25.95 13.44 139.83
N ASN A 378 -26.07 14.01 141.02
CA ASN A 378 -25.39 13.57 142.24
C ASN A 378 -26.43 13.13 143.27
N ILE A 379 -26.31 11.92 143.83
CA ILE A 379 -27.05 11.54 145.04
C ILE A 379 -26.08 11.12 146.14
N LEU A 380 -26.35 11.75 147.28
CA LEU A 380 -25.65 11.78 148.56
C LEU A 380 -25.71 10.44 149.30
N LYS A 381 -24.63 10.17 150.03
CA LYS A 381 -24.52 9.16 151.08
C LYS A 381 -25.04 9.75 152.41
N ALA A 382 -25.48 8.86 153.32
CA ALA A 382 -25.72 9.00 154.77
C ALA A 382 -27.20 9.18 155.21
N GLU A 383 -27.73 8.56 156.28
CA GLU A 383 -27.23 7.62 157.29
C GLU A 383 -28.44 7.11 158.12
N ILE A 384 -28.49 5.79 158.36
CA ILE A 384 -28.78 5.05 159.63
C ILE A 384 -29.79 5.60 160.68
N GLY A 385 -30.79 4.75 161.01
CA GLY A 385 -31.28 4.48 162.39
C GLY A 385 -32.49 5.31 162.86
N LYS A 386 -33.46 4.84 163.66
CA LYS A 386 -33.58 3.69 164.58
C LYS A 386 -35.05 3.44 164.97
N ASN A 387 -35.40 2.16 165.12
CA ASN A 387 -36.22 1.49 166.15
C ASN A 387 -37.53 2.06 166.76
N THR A 388 -38.54 1.18 166.66
CA THR A 388 -39.51 0.68 167.66
C THR A 388 -40.45 1.63 168.41
N GLY A 389 -41.74 1.43 168.13
CA GLY A 389 -42.86 1.41 169.07
C GLY A 389 -43.75 0.21 168.72
#